data_AF-A0A151K014-F1
#
_entry.id   AF-A0A151K014-F1
#
_cell.length_a   1.000
_cell.length_b   1.000
_cell.length_c   1.000
_cell.angle_alpha   90.00
_cell.angle_beta   90.00
_cell.angle_gamma   90.00
#
_symmetry.space_group_name_H-M   'P 1'
#
loop_
_entity.id
_entity.type
_entity.pdbx_description
1 polymer ?
#
loop_
_entity_poly.entity_id
_entity_poly.type
_entity_poly.pdbx_seq_one_letter_code
_entity_poly.pdbx_strand_id
1 'polypeptide(L)'
;LMLDIGSGPNVIKETFISKDSTIDYNILKLNGINEYPIYTLGKMTLSVFGKEVIFHIVSNDFPISQAGILGNDFFEQNSSKIDYAKVYIGNKSTLFVTRNHYCISALGIFILRQSRKS
;
A
#
# COMPACT_ATOMS: atom_id res chain seq x y z
N LEU A 1 0.31 3.92 4.91
CA LEU A 1 0.75 2.77 4.09
C LEU A 1 2.14 3.07 3.55
N MET A 2 3.01 2.06 3.47
CA MET A 2 4.33 2.13 2.82
C MET A 2 4.20 1.58 1.39
N LEU A 3 4.94 2.13 0.43
CA LEU A 3 5.05 1.55 -0.90
C LEU A 3 6.28 0.65 -0.93
N ASP A 4 6.13 -0.60 -1.38
CA ASP A 4 7.23 -1.54 -1.48
C ASP A 4 7.07 -2.45 -2.71
N ILE A 5 7.79 -2.14 -3.78
CA ILE A 5 7.80 -2.95 -5.01
C ILE A 5 8.47 -4.31 -4.83
N GLY A 6 9.25 -4.51 -3.76
CA GLY A 6 9.83 -5.80 -3.40
C GLY A 6 8.82 -6.74 -2.71
N SER A 7 7.73 -6.18 -2.18
CA SER A 7 6.61 -6.96 -1.65
C SER A 7 5.66 -7.32 -2.80
N GLY A 8 5.33 -8.60 -2.95
CA GLY A 8 4.26 -9.03 -3.86
C GLY A 8 2.89 -8.51 -3.38
N PRO A 9 2.37 -9.05 -2.27
CA PRO A 9 1.03 -8.72 -1.79
C PRO A 9 0.97 -7.34 -1.11
N ASN A 10 -0.23 -6.75 -1.15
CA ASN A 10 -0.58 -5.65 -0.26
C ASN A 10 -0.92 -6.21 1.13
N VAL A 11 -0.41 -5.61 2.20
CA VAL A 11 -0.72 -6.04 3.59
C VAL A 11 -1.23 -4.89 4.43
N ILE A 12 -2.13 -5.16 5.37
CA ILE A 12 -2.63 -4.18 6.34
C ILE A 12 -2.78 -4.81 7.72
N LYS A 13 -2.38 -4.08 8.76
CA LYS A 13 -2.55 -4.53 10.15
C LYS A 13 -4.02 -4.50 10.54
N GLU A 14 -4.46 -5.52 11.26
CA GLU A 14 -5.85 -5.67 11.69
C GLU A 14 -6.40 -4.48 12.50
N THR A 15 -5.55 -3.75 13.24
CA THR A 15 -6.01 -2.57 14.01
C THR A 15 -6.54 -1.44 13.14
N PHE A 16 -6.25 -1.43 11.84
CA PHE A 16 -6.72 -0.41 10.89
C PHE A 16 -7.99 -0.85 10.14
N ILE A 17 -8.57 -1.99 10.50
CA ILE A 17 -9.77 -2.57 9.90
C ILE A 17 -10.94 -2.36 10.86
N SER A 18 -12.11 -1.99 10.32
CA SER A 18 -13.34 -1.94 11.13
C SER A 18 -13.75 -3.35 11.55
N LYS A 19 -14.16 -3.53 12.81
CA LYS A 19 -14.59 -4.83 13.35
C LYS A 19 -15.77 -5.45 12.60
N ASP A 20 -16.56 -4.62 11.92
CA ASP A 20 -17.73 -5.04 11.15
C ASP A 20 -17.39 -5.42 9.69
N SER A 21 -16.10 -5.40 9.33
CA SER A 21 -15.66 -5.69 7.96
C SER A 21 -15.75 -7.18 7.66
N THR A 22 -16.28 -7.54 6.49
CA THR A 22 -16.27 -8.92 6.01
C THR A 22 -14.85 -9.31 5.59
N ILE A 23 -14.30 -10.32 6.27
CA ILE A 23 -13.00 -10.91 5.95
C ILE A 23 -13.21 -12.16 5.12
N ASP A 24 -12.53 -12.25 3.98
CA ASP A 24 -12.41 -13.50 3.24
C ASP A 24 -11.21 -14.28 3.79
N TYR A 25 -11.45 -15.46 4.36
CA TYR A 25 -10.43 -16.31 5.01
C TYR A 25 -9.50 -17.03 4.01
N ASN A 26 -9.08 -16.33 2.97
CA ASN A 26 -8.04 -16.77 2.06
C ASN A 26 -6.67 -16.45 2.66
N ILE A 27 -6.15 -17.43 3.40
CA ILE A 27 -4.91 -17.32 4.16
C ILE A 27 -3.70 -17.44 3.23
N LEU A 28 -2.88 -16.40 3.16
CA LEU A 28 -1.62 -16.40 2.45
C LEU A 28 -0.45 -16.60 3.43
N LYS A 29 0.55 -17.36 2.98
CA LYS A 29 1.83 -17.53 3.67
C LYS A 29 2.84 -16.52 3.13
N LEU A 30 3.26 -15.58 3.98
CA LEU A 30 4.29 -14.59 3.68
C LEU A 30 5.66 -15.12 4.12
N ASN A 31 6.65 -15.00 3.24
CA ASN A 31 8.04 -15.37 3.50
C ASN A 31 8.95 -14.15 3.27
N GLY A 32 10.17 -14.18 3.79
CA GLY A 32 11.18 -13.14 3.54
C GLY A 32 11.11 -11.92 4.46
N ILE A 33 10.28 -11.98 5.50
CA ILE A 33 10.12 -10.92 6.50
C ILE A 33 10.95 -11.23 7.77
N ASN A 34 10.94 -12.49 8.17
CA ASN A 34 11.61 -13.06 9.33
C ASN A 34 12.01 -14.52 9.02
N GLU A 35 12.73 -15.16 9.94
CA GLU A 35 13.19 -16.55 9.80
C GLU A 35 12.03 -17.55 9.66
N TYR A 36 10.84 -17.19 10.17
CA TYR A 36 9.65 -18.03 10.16
C TYR A 36 8.56 -17.45 9.27
N PRO A 37 7.78 -18.27 8.55
CA PRO A 37 6.69 -17.75 7.74
C PRO A 37 5.61 -17.08 8.58
N ILE A 38 5.08 -15.96 8.08
CA ILE A 38 3.94 -15.27 8.68
C ILE A 38 2.68 -15.63 7.90
N TYR A 39 1.62 -16.02 8.61
CA TYR A 39 0.32 -16.29 8.01
C TYR A 39 -0.58 -15.07 8.15
N THR A 40 -1.26 -14.70 7.07
CA THR A 40 -2.26 -13.62 7.08
C THR A 40 -3.54 -14.10 7.77
N LEU A 41 -4.36 -13.20 8.30
CA LEU A 41 -5.66 -13.52 8.90
C LEU A 41 -6.77 -13.69 7.85
N GLY A 42 -6.50 -13.27 6.62
CA GLY A 42 -7.43 -13.32 5.49
C GLY A 42 -7.12 -12.20 4.51
N LYS A 43 -8.08 -11.87 3.67
CA LYS A 43 -8.03 -10.74 2.75
C LYS A 43 -9.30 -9.91 2.83
N MET A 44 -9.18 -8.65 2.46
CA MET A 44 -10.30 -7.73 2.31
C MET A 44 -10.05 -6.74 1.17
N THR A 45 -11.13 -6.19 0.63
CA THR A 45 -11.05 -5.10 -0.34
C THR A 45 -11.23 -3.77 0.37
N LEU A 46 -10.28 -2.85 0.17
CA LEU A 46 -10.33 -1.49 0.69
C LEU A 46 -10.28 -0.49 -0.46
N SER A 47 -11.01 0.62 -0.31
CA SER A 47 -10.89 1.74 -1.24
C SER A 47 -9.65 2.57 -0.89
N VAL A 48 -8.65 2.56 -1.77
CA VAL A 48 -7.46 3.40 -1.67
C VAL A 48 -7.42 4.27 -2.92
N PHE A 49 -7.42 5.59 -2.74
CA PHE A 49 -7.40 6.55 -3.84
C PHE A 49 -8.57 6.39 -4.84
N GLY A 50 -9.76 5.99 -4.34
CA GLY A 50 -10.93 5.73 -5.18
C GLY A 50 -10.79 4.48 -6.05
N LYS A 51 -9.83 3.60 -5.73
CA LYS A 51 -9.65 2.29 -6.36
C LYS A 51 -9.84 1.20 -5.32
N GLU A 52 -10.50 0.13 -5.73
CA GLU A 52 -10.58 -1.07 -4.92
C GLU A 52 -9.25 -1.81 -4.98
N VAL A 53 -8.68 -2.07 -3.81
CA VAL A 53 -7.40 -2.73 -3.65
C VAL A 53 -7.59 -3.88 -2.68
N ILE A 54 -7.11 -5.06 -3.07
CA ILE A 54 -7.14 -6.24 -2.22
C ILE A 54 -5.95 -6.17 -1.28
N PHE A 55 -6.21 -6.27 0.03
CA PHE A 55 -5.21 -6.36 1.08
C PHE A 55 -5.30 -7.69 1.79
N HIS A 56 -4.14 -8.25 2.13
CA HIS A 56 -4.01 -9.31 3.11
C HIS A 56 -3.91 -8.72 4.52
N ILE A 57 -4.67 -9.29 5.44
CA ILE A 57 -4.72 -8.83 6.82
C ILE A 57 -3.61 -9.52 7.61
N VAL A 58 -2.86 -8.76 8.41
CA VAL A 58 -1.80 -9.30 9.28
C VAL A 58 -2.03 -8.86 10.73
N SER A 59 -1.48 -9.64 11.67
CA SER A 59 -1.47 -9.29 13.09
C SER A 59 -0.77 -7.94 13.31
N ASN A 60 -1.14 -7.24 14.39
CA ASN A 60 -0.48 -5.99 14.78
C ASN A 60 1.02 -6.15 15.09
N ASP A 61 1.44 -7.36 15.44
CA ASP A 61 2.85 -7.73 15.70
C ASP A 61 3.69 -7.85 14.42
N PHE A 62 3.06 -7.69 13.24
CA PHE A 62 3.77 -7.69 11.97
C PHE A 62 4.88 -6.63 11.97
N PRO A 63 6.13 -6.97 11.57
CA PRO A 63 7.34 -6.20 11.89
C PRO A 63 7.55 -5.00 10.96
N ILE A 64 6.54 -4.15 10.85
CA ILE A 64 6.58 -2.84 10.21
C ILE A 64 6.00 -1.80 11.17
N SER A 65 6.49 -0.57 11.11
CA SER A 65 5.94 0.52 11.93
C SER A 65 4.72 1.18 11.29
N GLN A 66 4.54 1.04 9.97
CA GLN A 66 3.39 1.59 9.25
C GLN A 66 2.13 0.74 9.43
N ALA A 67 0.98 1.31 9.03
CA ALA A 67 -0.30 0.60 9.02
C ALA A 67 -0.34 -0.62 8.07
N GLY A 68 0.49 -0.64 7.03
CA GLY A 68 0.45 -1.63 5.97
C GLY A 68 1.37 -1.27 4.80
N ILE A 69 1.48 -2.19 3.84
CA ILE A 69 2.29 -2.11 2.63
C ILE A 69 1.39 -2.18 1.40
N LEU A 70 1.65 -1.32 0.42
CA LEU A 70 1.17 -1.46 -0.95
C LEU A 70 2.30 -2.10 -1.77
N GLY A 71 2.09 -3.38 -2.10
CA GLY A 71 3.01 -4.20 -2.85
C GLY A 71 2.84 -4.06 -4.37
N ASN A 72 3.56 -4.89 -5.11
CA ASN A 72 3.49 -4.99 -6.56
C ASN A 72 2.05 -5.25 -7.06
N ASP A 73 1.25 -6.01 -6.31
CA ASP A 73 -0.17 -6.26 -6.61
C ASP A 73 -0.96 -4.97 -6.84
N PHE A 74 -0.71 -3.93 -6.05
CA PHE A 74 -1.38 -2.64 -6.24
C PHE A 74 -1.04 -2.01 -7.59
N PHE A 75 0.21 -2.13 -8.04
CA PHE A 75 0.69 -1.56 -9.29
C PHE A 75 0.16 -2.33 -10.49
N GLU A 76 0.17 -3.67 -10.42
CA GLU A 76 -0.39 -4.55 -11.45
C GLU A 76 -1.90 -4.35 -11.59
N GLN A 77 -2.66 -4.38 -10.48
CA GLN A 77 -4.12 -4.23 -10.48
C GLN A 77 -4.58 -2.89 -11.05
N ASN A 78 -3.80 -1.82 -10.83
CA ASN A 78 -4.20 -0.47 -11.21
C ASN A 78 -3.50 0.06 -12.47
N SER A 79 -2.74 -0.79 -13.19
CA SER A 79 -1.88 -0.35 -14.32
C SER A 79 -1.06 0.90 -13.96
N SER A 80 -0.63 0.97 -12.71
CA SER A 80 0.04 2.16 -12.17
C SER A 80 1.50 2.11 -12.56
N LYS A 81 1.98 3.18 -13.20
CA LYS A 81 3.39 3.34 -13.52
C LYS A 81 4.05 4.14 -12.41
N ILE A 82 5.23 3.69 -11.98
CA ILE A 82 6.15 4.54 -11.24
C ILE A 82 6.88 5.39 -12.26
N ASP A 83 6.53 6.67 -12.33
CA ASP A 83 7.30 7.65 -13.09
C ASP A 83 8.36 8.26 -12.18
N TYR A 84 9.62 7.88 -12.39
CA TYR A 84 10.78 8.36 -11.63
C TYR A 84 11.26 9.75 -12.08
N ALA A 85 10.38 10.59 -12.64
CA ALA A 85 10.76 11.86 -13.26
C ALA A 85 11.58 12.80 -12.36
N LYS A 86 11.53 12.67 -11.01
CA LYS A 86 12.44 13.38 -10.10
C LYS A 86 12.81 12.57 -8.86
N VAL A 87 14.06 12.10 -8.81
CA VAL A 87 14.70 11.56 -7.60
C VAL A 87 15.53 12.67 -6.95
N TYR A 88 15.08 13.20 -5.81
CA TYR A 88 15.89 14.08 -4.98
C TYR A 88 16.56 13.23 -3.89
N ILE A 89 17.89 13.05 -3.98
CA ILE A 89 18.68 12.45 -2.90
C ILE A 89 19.10 13.58 -1.96
N GLY A 90 18.33 13.75 -0.88
CA GLY A 90 18.59 14.74 0.18
C GLY A 90 17.29 15.27 0.83
N ASN A 91 17.05 14.83 2.08
CA ASN A 91 16.08 15.30 3.09
C ASN A 91 14.64 15.75 2.73
N LYS A 92 14.14 15.74 1.49
CA LYS A 92 12.72 16.03 1.21
C LYS A 92 12.19 15.28 -0.03
N SER A 93 11.17 14.45 0.23
CA SER A 93 10.09 13.95 -0.65
C SER A 93 10.45 13.33 -2.00
N THR A 94 10.21 12.02 -2.11
CA THR A 94 9.97 11.31 -3.38
C THR A 94 8.57 11.66 -3.90
N LEU A 95 8.37 11.73 -5.22
CA LEU A 95 7.12 12.04 -5.91
C LEU A 95 6.74 10.84 -6.80
N PHE A 96 5.56 10.27 -6.61
CA PHE A 96 4.96 9.33 -7.55
C PHE A 96 3.85 10.05 -8.32
N VAL A 97 3.64 9.75 -9.60
CA VAL A 97 2.48 10.21 -10.37
C VAL A 97 1.89 8.99 -11.05
N THR A 98 0.71 8.54 -10.62
CA THR A 98 -0.09 7.60 -11.42
C THR A 98 -0.92 8.42 -12.42
N ARG A 99 -1.40 7.79 -13.50
CA ARG A 99 -2.31 8.42 -14.49
C ARG A 99 -3.57 9.06 -13.88
N ASN A 100 -3.82 8.89 -12.58
CA ASN A 100 -4.95 9.44 -11.83
C ASN A 100 -4.59 10.51 -10.76
N HIS A 101 -3.47 11.24 -10.90
CA HIS A 101 -3.19 12.46 -10.12
C HIS A 101 -2.88 12.30 -8.61
N TYR A 102 -2.17 11.25 -8.19
CA TYR A 102 -1.78 11.08 -6.77
C TYR A 102 -0.27 11.24 -6.58
N CYS A 103 0.13 11.94 -5.51
CA CYS A 103 1.52 12.16 -5.12
C CYS A 103 1.82 11.59 -3.74
N ILE A 104 2.76 10.66 -3.65
CA ILE A 104 3.12 9.99 -2.40
C ILE A 104 4.55 10.38 -2.05
N SER A 105 4.78 10.89 -0.84
CA SER A 105 6.11 11.25 -0.35
C SER A 105 6.53 10.39 0.82
N ALA A 106 7.84 10.35 1.10
CA ALA A 106 8.41 9.65 2.25
C ALA A 106 7.83 10.10 3.62
N LEU A 107 7.16 11.25 3.68
CA LEU A 107 6.48 11.79 4.87
C LEU A 107 4.96 11.57 4.88
N GLY A 108 4.38 10.97 3.84
CA GLY A 108 2.94 10.78 3.73
C GLY A 108 2.39 11.06 2.32
N ILE A 109 1.11 10.73 2.14
CA ILE A 109 0.38 10.85 0.87
C ILE A 109 -0.24 12.25 0.76
N PHE A 110 0.00 12.95 -0.35
CA PHE A 110 -0.59 14.24 -0.67
C PHE A 110 -1.49 14.13 -1.91
N ILE A 111 -2.74 14.60 -1.79
CA ILE A 111 -3.64 14.75 -2.94
C ILE A 111 -3.32 16.07 -3.62
N LEU A 112 -2.72 16.05 -4.81
CA LEU A 112 -2.58 17.25 -5.63
C LEU A 112 -3.88 17.50 -6.40
N ARG A 113 -4.69 18.47 -5.95
CA ARG A 113 -5.71 19.07 -6.81
C ARG A 113 -5.03 19.93 -7.87
N GLN A 114 -5.11 19.52 -9.14
CA GLN A 114 -4.86 20.43 -10.26
C GLN A 114 -5.96 21.52 -10.23
N SER A 115 -5.59 22.75 -9.88
CA SER A 115 -6.40 23.91 -10.20
C SER A 115 -6.41 24.03 -11.72
N ARG A 116 -7.51 23.65 -12.37
CA ARG A 116 -7.73 24.02 -13.77
C ARG A 116 -7.71 25.55 -13.83
N LYS A 117 -6.65 26.14 -14.38
CA LYS A 117 -6.74 27.52 -14.87
C LYS A 117 -7.69 27.46 -16.07
N SER A 118 -8.82 28.15 -15.91
CA SER A 118 -9.74 28.50 -16.99
C SER A 118 -9.04 29.33 -18.06
#